data_AF-A0A7J6SDJ8-F1
#
_entry.id   AF-A0A7J6SDJ8-F1
#
_cell.length_a   1.000
_cell.length_b   1.000
_cell.length_c   1.000
_cell.angle_alpha   90.00
_cell.angle_beta   90.00
_cell.angle_gamma   90.00
#
_symmetry.space_group_name_H-M   'P 1'
#
loop_
_entity.id
_entity.type
_entity.pdbx_description
1 polymer ?
#
loop_
_entity_poly.entity_id
_entity_poly.type
_entity_poly.pdbx_seq_one_letter_code
_entity_poly.pdbx_strand_id
1 'polypeptide(L)'
;YVTTGYLLQVLIHRPDDVHLYTHIVLDEVHERTLDSDFLSLICKRLLLRPENGDTKLVIMSATLNSDLFSQYFTDLNNGTAPKAITIQGQRFPVDDVYLNDLMNDEELGKGAKKAKEEFDKLTQKISPQCRNGGGRAPAGYLFETARQSGRDDYGFATGGVNPEQPPWDDDINRRAELYKPTQDLLVQMLLTRAKRGSTTLVFVPGKGEIDSIMEDLEKACKGATPESQNTFVNYDETLESLRLPFGTVYIRVFPLHSKLTKDEQDLATKQPMHDERKIVLATNIAESSLTVLNVDLVIDTGLRRENIFDHERQVYKLTHTWCSKAS
;
A
#
# COMPACT_ATOMS: atom_id res chain seq x y z
N TYR A 1 -14.33 17.14 -12.96
CA TYR A 1 -13.99 15.83 -12.37
C TYR A 1 -15.12 15.40 -11.47
N VAL A 2 -15.47 14.12 -11.51
CA VAL A 2 -16.49 13.48 -10.68
C VAL A 2 -15.96 12.11 -10.27
N THR A 3 -16.49 11.53 -9.20
CA THR A 3 -16.15 10.15 -8.84
C THR A 3 -16.76 9.16 -9.84
N THR A 4 -16.10 8.02 -10.02
CA THR A 4 -16.56 6.91 -10.87
C THR A 4 -18.01 6.49 -10.53
N GLY A 5 -18.30 6.33 -9.24
CA GLY A 5 -19.64 5.95 -8.77
C GLY A 5 -20.71 6.99 -9.11
N TYR A 6 -20.41 8.29 -9.05
CA TYR A 6 -21.37 9.34 -9.45
C TYR A 6 -21.72 9.24 -10.93
N LEU A 7 -20.71 9.17 -11.80
CA LEU A 7 -20.94 9.09 -13.25
C LEU A 7 -21.66 7.79 -13.63
N LEU A 8 -21.31 6.68 -12.98
CA LEU A 8 -22.01 5.40 -13.14
C LEU A 8 -23.50 5.53 -12.81
N GLN A 9 -23.85 6.15 -11.69
CA GLN A 9 -25.24 6.37 -11.29
C GLN A 9 -26.00 7.27 -12.29
N VAL A 10 -25.36 8.32 -12.80
CA VAL A 10 -25.94 9.21 -13.82
C VAL A 10 -26.27 8.41 -15.09
N LEU A 11 -25.29 7.68 -15.64
CA LEU A 11 -25.45 6.97 -16.91
C LEU A 11 -26.39 5.76 -16.82
N ILE A 12 -26.53 5.14 -15.64
CA ILE A 12 -27.53 4.08 -15.42
C ILE A 12 -28.96 4.64 -15.46
N HIS A 13 -29.21 5.78 -14.80
CA HIS A 13 -30.55 6.36 -14.69
C HIS A 13 -30.94 7.22 -15.90
N ARG A 14 -29.96 7.83 -16.56
CA ARG A 14 -30.12 8.71 -17.73
C ARG A 14 -29.08 8.35 -18.80
N PRO A 15 -29.25 7.23 -19.50
CA PRO A 15 -28.28 6.77 -20.50
C PRO A 15 -28.13 7.76 -21.66
N ASP A 16 -29.18 8.52 -21.98
CA ASP A 16 -29.18 9.51 -23.06
C ASP A 16 -28.36 10.77 -22.71
N ASP A 17 -28.07 11.00 -21.43
CA ASP A 17 -27.20 12.11 -21.01
C ASP A 17 -25.75 11.94 -21.49
N VAL A 18 -25.38 10.75 -22.02
CA VAL A 18 -24.05 10.52 -22.60
C VAL A 18 -23.72 11.52 -23.71
N HIS A 19 -24.71 11.96 -24.48
CA HIS A 19 -24.56 12.97 -25.53
C HIS A 19 -24.15 14.36 -25.01
N LEU A 20 -24.39 14.64 -23.72
CA LEU A 20 -24.00 15.90 -23.11
C LEU A 20 -22.47 16.00 -22.96
N TYR A 21 -21.76 14.87 -23.07
CA TYR A 21 -20.31 14.80 -22.94
C TYR A 21 -19.66 14.61 -24.30
N THR A 22 -18.76 15.52 -24.66
CA THR A 22 -17.93 15.35 -25.87
C THR A 22 -16.84 14.30 -25.63
N HIS A 23 -16.32 14.22 -24.41
CA HIS A 23 -15.27 13.30 -24.01
C HIS A 23 -15.56 12.76 -22.60
N ILE A 24 -15.42 11.45 -22.43
CA ILE A 24 -15.41 10.77 -21.14
C ILE A 24 -13.99 10.25 -20.93
N VAL A 25 -13.39 10.64 -19.80
CA VAL A 25 -12.04 10.21 -19.42
C VAL A 25 -12.16 9.32 -18.19
N LEU A 26 -11.81 8.04 -18.34
CA LEU A 26 -11.73 7.10 -17.22
C LEU A 26 -10.28 7.05 -16.74
N ASP A 27 -10.07 7.55 -15.53
CA ASP A 27 -8.76 7.61 -14.88
C ASP A 27 -8.55 6.40 -13.95
N GLU A 28 -7.28 6.06 -13.70
CA GLU A 28 -6.86 4.99 -12.78
C GLU A 28 -7.57 3.65 -12.97
N VAL A 29 -7.89 3.29 -14.23
CA VAL A 29 -8.63 2.03 -14.50
C VAL A 29 -7.86 0.77 -14.09
N HIS A 30 -6.57 0.89 -13.82
CA HIS A 30 -5.73 -0.21 -13.36
C HIS A 30 -6.01 -0.64 -11.92
N GLU A 31 -6.69 0.17 -11.11
CA GLU A 31 -7.13 -0.23 -9.78
C GLU A 31 -8.22 -1.32 -9.82
N ARG A 32 -8.87 -1.52 -10.98
CA ARG A 32 -9.91 -2.54 -11.20
C ARG A 32 -11.00 -2.54 -10.12
N THR A 33 -11.38 -1.35 -9.66
CA THR A 33 -12.51 -1.21 -8.72
C THR A 33 -13.80 -1.63 -9.40
N LEU A 34 -14.74 -2.16 -8.60
CA LEU A 34 -16.05 -2.61 -9.09
C LEU A 34 -16.76 -1.53 -9.91
N ASP A 35 -16.81 -0.31 -9.38
CA ASP A 35 -17.46 0.82 -10.06
C ASP A 35 -16.75 1.18 -11.38
N SER A 36 -15.42 1.08 -11.47
CA SER A 36 -14.65 1.40 -12.68
C SER A 36 -14.87 0.37 -13.77
N ASP A 37 -14.88 -0.91 -13.42
CA ASP A 37 -15.18 -2.00 -14.36
C ASP A 37 -16.64 -1.90 -14.86
N PHE A 38 -17.60 -1.60 -13.97
CA PHE A 38 -19.00 -1.37 -14.38
C PHE A 38 -19.16 -0.13 -15.24
N LEU A 39 -18.51 0.98 -14.89
CA LEU A 39 -18.54 2.20 -15.69
C LEU A 39 -17.94 1.97 -17.09
N SER A 40 -16.83 1.23 -17.17
CA SER A 40 -16.22 0.82 -18.44
C SER A 40 -17.19 0.01 -19.31
N LEU A 41 -17.93 -0.93 -18.70
CA LEU A 41 -18.97 -1.70 -19.38
C LEU A 41 -20.11 -0.80 -19.88
N ILE A 42 -20.64 0.08 -19.02
CA ILE A 42 -21.75 0.97 -19.38
C ILE A 42 -21.33 1.93 -20.49
N CYS A 43 -20.17 2.58 -20.37
CA CYS A 43 -19.60 3.43 -21.41
C CYS A 43 -19.45 2.67 -22.73
N LYS A 44 -18.88 1.45 -22.72
CA LYS A 44 -18.79 0.63 -23.94
C LYS A 44 -20.15 0.40 -24.59
N ARG A 45 -21.16 0.01 -23.82
CA ARG A 45 -22.50 -0.29 -24.35
C ARG A 45 -23.22 0.94 -24.88
N LEU A 46 -23.06 2.10 -24.23
CA LEU A 46 -23.67 3.35 -24.68
C LEU A 46 -22.98 3.87 -25.94
N LEU A 47 -21.65 3.87 -25.99
CA LEU A 47 -20.88 4.41 -27.12
C LEU A 47 -20.92 3.51 -28.37
N LEU A 48 -21.30 2.24 -28.23
CA LEU A 48 -21.61 1.38 -29.38
C LEU A 48 -22.93 1.76 -30.09
N ARG A 49 -23.79 2.58 -29.47
CA ARG A 49 -25.03 2.99 -30.09
C ARG A 49 -24.75 4.08 -31.15
N PRO A 50 -25.30 3.97 -32.37
CA PRO A 50 -25.01 4.91 -33.47
C PRO A 50 -25.30 6.36 -33.12
N GLU A 51 -26.34 6.63 -32.34
CA GLU A 51 -26.69 7.97 -31.88
C GLU A 51 -25.57 8.62 -31.06
N ASN A 52 -24.76 7.84 -30.33
CA ASN A 52 -23.74 8.32 -29.39
C ASN A 52 -22.34 8.50 -30.01
N GLY A 53 -22.21 8.44 -31.35
CA GLY A 53 -20.91 8.41 -32.04
C GLY A 53 -20.02 9.65 -31.88
N ASP A 54 -20.61 10.76 -31.42
CA ASP A 54 -19.89 12.03 -31.21
C ASP A 54 -19.04 12.03 -29.93
N THR A 55 -19.41 11.23 -28.92
CA THR A 55 -18.68 11.14 -27.65
C THR A 55 -17.45 10.26 -27.78
N LYS A 56 -16.30 10.74 -27.29
CA LYS A 56 -15.03 9.98 -27.28
C LYS A 56 -14.70 9.45 -25.89
N LEU A 57 -14.13 8.24 -25.85
CA LEU A 57 -13.67 7.61 -24.61
C LEU A 57 -12.14 7.65 -24.55
N VAL A 58 -11.61 8.14 -23.44
CA VAL A 58 -10.18 8.11 -23.11
C VAL A 58 -9.99 7.27 -21.87
N ILE A 59 -9.07 6.31 -21.94
CA ILE A 59 -8.71 5.43 -20.83
C ILE A 59 -7.30 5.79 -20.37
N MET A 60 -7.13 6.12 -19.09
CA MET A 60 -5.85 6.43 -18.47
C MET A 60 -5.49 5.38 -17.42
N SER A 61 -4.24 4.94 -17.46
CA SER A 61 -3.70 3.90 -16.58
C SER A 61 -2.21 4.15 -16.34
N ALA A 62 -1.76 4.01 -15.10
CA ALA A 62 -0.35 4.08 -14.75
C ALA A 62 0.42 2.77 -15.05
N THR A 63 -0.27 1.62 -15.12
CA THR A 63 0.38 0.30 -15.24
C THR A 63 0.30 -0.30 -16.65
N LEU A 64 1.18 -1.29 -16.88
CA LEU A 64 1.57 -1.83 -18.20
C LEU A 64 0.50 -2.68 -18.90
N ASN A 65 -0.66 -2.93 -18.28
CA ASN A 65 -1.70 -3.77 -18.90
C ASN A 65 -2.59 -2.98 -19.88
N SER A 66 -1.96 -2.18 -20.74
CA SER A 66 -2.64 -1.42 -21.79
C SER A 66 -3.31 -2.34 -22.82
N ASP A 67 -2.77 -3.55 -23.00
CA ASP A 67 -3.26 -4.50 -23.99
C ASP A 67 -4.65 -5.03 -23.65
N LEU A 68 -4.92 -5.32 -22.37
CA LEU A 68 -6.24 -5.79 -21.93
C LEU A 68 -7.33 -4.77 -22.26
N PHE A 69 -7.11 -3.50 -21.91
CA PHE A 69 -8.08 -2.43 -22.19
C PHE A 69 -8.19 -2.14 -23.68
N SER A 70 -7.07 -2.16 -24.41
CA SER A 70 -7.07 -1.97 -25.86
C SER A 70 -7.88 -3.06 -26.57
N GLN A 71 -7.71 -4.32 -26.16
CA GLN A 71 -8.51 -5.44 -26.67
C GLN A 71 -9.98 -5.28 -26.31
N TYR A 72 -10.29 -4.96 -25.04
CA TYR A 72 -11.66 -4.80 -24.56
C TYR A 72 -12.45 -3.73 -25.32
N PHE A 73 -11.82 -2.61 -25.70
CA PHE A 73 -12.48 -1.50 -26.39
C PHE A 73 -12.34 -1.52 -27.92
N THR A 74 -11.87 -2.62 -28.51
CA THR A 74 -11.70 -2.80 -29.98
C THR A 74 -12.97 -2.44 -30.77
N ASP A 75 -14.14 -2.83 -30.26
CA ASP A 75 -15.43 -2.60 -30.95
C ASP A 75 -15.79 -1.11 -31.07
N LEU A 76 -15.29 -0.26 -30.16
CA LEU A 76 -15.51 1.20 -30.20
C LEU A 76 -14.63 1.89 -31.25
N ASN A 77 -13.64 1.19 -31.79
CA ASN A 77 -12.67 1.74 -32.74
C ASN A 77 -12.67 0.94 -34.05
N ASN A 78 -13.87 0.72 -34.61
CA ASN A 78 -14.08 0.05 -35.89
C ASN A 78 -13.40 -1.32 -36.01
N GLY A 79 -13.40 -2.09 -34.92
CA GLY A 79 -12.79 -3.43 -34.88
C GLY A 79 -11.25 -3.41 -34.82
N THR A 80 -10.63 -2.25 -34.60
CA THR A 80 -9.18 -2.11 -34.44
C THR A 80 -8.84 -1.77 -33.00
N ALA A 81 -7.97 -2.55 -32.36
CA ALA A 81 -7.53 -2.27 -31.00
C ALA A 81 -6.91 -0.85 -30.92
N PRO A 82 -7.38 0.03 -30.01
CA PRO A 82 -6.79 1.34 -29.82
C PRO A 82 -5.30 1.25 -29.47
N LYS A 83 -4.49 2.12 -30.06
CA LYS A 83 -3.06 2.16 -29.74
C LYS A 83 -2.85 2.94 -28.44
N ALA A 84 -2.24 2.30 -27.45
CA ALA A 84 -1.83 2.97 -26.23
C ALA A 84 -0.75 4.03 -26.51
N ILE A 85 -0.92 5.22 -25.94
CA ILE A 85 0.08 6.28 -25.95
C ILE A 85 0.80 6.25 -24.61
N THR A 86 2.07 5.88 -24.62
CA THR A 86 2.90 5.88 -23.40
C THR A 86 3.53 7.26 -23.21
N ILE A 87 3.15 7.94 -22.14
CA ILE A 87 3.78 9.20 -21.74
C ILE A 87 4.99 8.84 -20.87
N GLN A 88 6.20 9.10 -21.38
CA GLN A 88 7.42 8.90 -20.58
C GLN A 88 7.55 10.04 -19.57
N GLY A 89 7.34 9.72 -18.29
CA GLY A 89 7.70 10.62 -17.20
C GLY A 89 9.20 10.53 -16.92
N GLN A 90 9.85 11.68 -16.67
CA GLN A 90 11.17 11.66 -16.03
C GLN A 90 10.97 11.25 -14.57
N ARG A 91 11.34 10.01 -14.27
CA ARG A 91 11.46 9.53 -12.88
C ARG A 91 12.92 9.64 -12.48
N PHE A 92 13.17 10.14 -11.27
CA PHE A 92 14.49 9.97 -10.67
C PHE A 92 14.73 8.46 -10.42
N PRO A 93 15.97 7.97 -10.56
CA PRO A 93 16.27 6.59 -10.21
C PRO A 93 15.95 6.37 -8.73
N VAL A 94 15.29 5.24 -8.44
CA VAL A 94 14.97 4.79 -7.09
C VAL A 94 15.70 3.46 -6.88
N ASP A 95 16.45 3.34 -5.80
CA ASP A 95 17.15 2.12 -5.44
C ASP A 95 16.26 1.25 -4.56
N ASP A 96 16.01 0.01 -5.01
CA ASP A 96 15.21 -0.97 -4.26
C ASP A 96 16.08 -1.67 -3.21
N VAL A 97 15.63 -1.67 -1.95
CA VAL A 97 16.30 -2.35 -0.83
C VAL A 97 15.31 -3.29 -0.17
N TYR A 98 15.65 -4.57 -0.07
CA TYR A 98 14.77 -5.58 0.51
C TYR A 98 15.13 -5.88 1.97
N LEU A 99 14.22 -6.55 2.66
CA LEU A 99 14.39 -6.92 4.07
C LEU A 99 15.71 -7.65 4.35
N ASN A 100 16.16 -8.53 3.46
CA ASN A 100 17.43 -9.25 3.61
C ASN A 100 18.65 -8.33 3.62
N ASP A 101 18.60 -7.24 2.86
CA ASP A 101 19.66 -6.24 2.80
C ASP A 101 19.67 -5.44 4.12
N LEU A 102 18.49 -5.06 4.62
CA LEU A 102 18.31 -4.35 5.89
C LEU A 102 18.74 -5.17 7.12
N MET A 103 18.55 -6.49 7.10
CA MET A 103 18.97 -7.37 8.21
C MET A 103 20.48 -7.43 8.41
N ASN A 104 21.27 -7.08 7.39
CA ASN A 104 22.73 -7.06 7.46
C ASN A 104 23.29 -5.65 7.49
N ASP A 105 22.44 -4.63 7.65
CA ASP A 105 22.83 -3.24 7.71
C ASP A 105 23.46 -2.89 9.07
N GLU A 106 24.72 -2.46 9.02
CA GLU A 106 25.47 -2.04 10.20
C GLU A 106 24.96 -0.70 10.78
N GLU A 107 24.42 0.19 9.96
CA GLU A 107 23.90 1.50 10.40
C GLU A 107 22.63 1.36 11.25
N LEU A 108 21.80 0.36 10.95
CA LEU A 108 20.61 0.01 11.76
C LEU A 108 20.96 -0.68 13.08
N GLY A 109 22.24 -1.09 13.25
CA GLY A 109 22.83 -1.49 14.51
C GLY A 109 22.05 -2.56 15.28
N LYS A 110 21.58 -2.22 16.49
CA LYS A 110 20.86 -3.16 17.37
C LYS A 110 19.46 -3.51 16.84
N GLY A 111 18.82 -2.60 16.09
CA GLY A 111 17.49 -2.80 15.52
C GLY A 111 17.46 -3.92 14.49
N ALA A 112 18.38 -3.87 13.51
CA ALA A 112 18.54 -4.91 12.50
C ALA A 112 18.87 -6.28 13.12
N LYS A 113 19.75 -6.32 14.13
CA LYS A 113 20.08 -7.57 14.85
C LYS A 113 18.88 -8.17 15.56
N LYS A 114 18.10 -7.36 16.29
CA LYS A 114 16.89 -7.83 16.98
C LYS A 114 15.84 -8.32 15.98
N ALA A 115 15.59 -7.57 14.92
CA ALA A 115 14.67 -7.96 13.86
C ALA A 115 15.09 -9.30 13.24
N LYS A 116 16.38 -9.45 12.89
CA LYS A 116 16.94 -10.70 12.37
C LYS A 116 16.71 -11.89 13.30
N GLU A 117 16.97 -11.73 14.60
CA GLU A 117 16.72 -12.78 15.59
C GLU A 117 15.22 -13.16 15.69
N GLU A 118 14.32 -12.19 15.62
CA GLU A 118 12.88 -12.43 15.67
C GLU A 118 12.36 -13.10 14.39
N PHE A 119 12.84 -12.66 13.21
CA PHE A 119 12.56 -13.31 11.94
C PHE A 119 13.08 -14.76 11.95
N ASP A 120 14.30 -15.00 12.42
CA ASP A 120 14.87 -16.35 12.53
C ASP A 120 14.02 -17.25 13.44
N LYS A 121 13.55 -16.74 14.58
CA LYS A 121 12.65 -17.47 15.49
C LYS A 121 11.32 -17.80 14.81
N LEU A 122 10.78 -16.86 14.05
CA LEU A 122 9.53 -17.06 13.32
C LEU A 122 9.70 -18.10 12.20
N THR A 123 10.77 -18.01 11.40
CA THR A 123 11.09 -19.02 10.38
C THR A 123 11.22 -20.41 11.00
N GLN A 124 11.85 -20.53 12.17
CA GLN A 124 11.96 -21.79 12.90
C GLN A 124 10.60 -22.32 13.39
N LYS A 125 9.69 -21.44 13.84
CA LYS A 125 8.32 -21.81 14.24
C LYS A 125 7.44 -22.23 13.05
N ILE A 126 7.67 -21.67 11.86
CA ILE A 126 6.90 -21.98 10.65
C ILE A 126 7.41 -23.26 9.98
N SER A 127 8.70 -23.57 10.08
CA SER A 127 9.35 -24.72 9.46
C SER A 127 9.32 -26.10 10.19
N PRO A 128 8.57 -26.39 11.29
CA PRO A 128 8.63 -27.71 11.94
C PRO A 128 8.07 -28.86 11.08
N GLN A 129 7.23 -28.57 10.08
CA GLN A 129 6.57 -29.59 9.26
C GLN A 129 7.35 -30.01 8.00
N CYS A 130 8.43 -29.31 7.63
CA CYS A 130 9.32 -29.69 6.52
C CYS A 130 10.48 -30.58 6.98
N ARG A 131 10.26 -31.47 7.95
CA ARG A 131 11.31 -32.28 8.60
C ARG A 131 11.44 -33.72 8.08
N ASN A 132 10.93 -34.01 6.88
CA ASN A 132 11.20 -35.28 6.19
C ASN A 132 12.32 -35.09 5.15
N GLY A 133 13.57 -35.12 5.62
CA GLY A 133 14.77 -35.06 4.79
C GLY A 133 15.79 -34.08 5.36
N GLY A 134 16.89 -34.59 5.91
CA GLY A 134 17.88 -33.81 6.64
C GLY A 134 18.50 -32.66 5.84
N GLY A 135 17.98 -31.45 6.04
CA GLY A 135 18.54 -30.21 5.54
C GLY A 135 17.85 -29.00 6.19
N ARG A 136 18.63 -27.98 6.56
CA ARG A 136 18.11 -26.71 7.07
C ARG A 136 17.51 -25.96 5.87
N ALA A 137 16.20 -25.80 5.81
CA ALA A 137 15.58 -25.03 4.73
C ALA A 137 15.98 -23.54 4.88
N PRO A 138 16.55 -22.89 3.85
CA PRO A 138 16.91 -21.47 3.92
C PRO A 138 15.66 -20.59 4.03
N ALA A 139 15.80 -19.38 4.57
CA ALA A 139 14.69 -18.43 4.77
C ALA A 139 13.88 -18.13 3.48
N GLY A 140 14.48 -18.33 2.30
CA GLY A 140 13.81 -18.18 0.99
C GLY A 140 12.86 -19.32 0.58
N TYR A 141 12.93 -20.49 1.24
CA TYR A 141 12.17 -21.69 0.84
C TYR A 141 10.64 -21.52 1.00
N LEU A 142 10.23 -20.71 1.99
CA LEU A 142 8.83 -20.33 2.22
C LEU A 142 8.24 -19.51 1.05
N PHE A 143 9.04 -18.63 0.45
CA PHE A 143 8.61 -17.78 -0.67
C PHE A 143 8.69 -18.51 -2.02
N GLU A 144 9.64 -19.42 -2.20
CA GLU A 144 9.75 -20.24 -3.42
C GLU A 144 8.58 -21.23 -3.58
N THR A 145 8.11 -21.81 -2.48
CA THR A 145 6.99 -22.77 -2.51
C THR A 145 5.66 -22.09 -2.90
N ALA A 146 5.42 -20.86 -2.41
CA ALA A 146 4.27 -20.04 -2.81
C ALA A 146 4.35 -19.63 -4.29
N ARG A 147 5.55 -19.39 -4.82
CA ARG A 147 5.78 -19.02 -6.22
C ARG A 147 5.61 -20.20 -7.20
N GLN A 148 5.89 -21.42 -6.76
CA GLN A 148 5.81 -22.63 -7.61
C GLN A 148 4.42 -23.29 -7.64
N SER A 149 3.55 -23.01 -6.67
CA SER A 149 2.21 -23.62 -6.60
C SER A 149 1.25 -23.13 -7.70
N GLY A 150 1.57 -22.01 -8.38
CA GLY A 150 0.74 -21.44 -9.44
C GLY A 150 -0.68 -21.08 -9.00
N ARG A 151 -0.94 -21.05 -7.70
CA ARG A 151 -2.20 -20.59 -7.12
C ARG A 151 -2.01 -19.15 -6.67
N ASP A 152 -2.94 -18.30 -7.04
CA ASP A 152 -3.07 -16.94 -6.50
C ASP A 152 -3.57 -16.94 -5.04
N ASP A 153 -3.62 -18.13 -4.42
CA ASP A 153 -3.89 -18.32 -3.00
C ASP A 153 -2.65 -17.86 -2.22
N TYR A 154 -2.68 -16.63 -1.73
CA TYR A 154 -1.65 -15.98 -0.91
C TYR A 154 -1.32 -16.69 0.43
N GLY A 155 -1.71 -17.95 0.63
CA GLY A 155 -1.43 -18.75 1.81
C GLY A 155 -0.10 -19.51 1.73
N PHE A 156 0.63 -19.57 2.83
CA PHE A 156 1.74 -20.51 2.98
C PHE A 156 1.22 -21.93 2.73
N ALA A 157 1.75 -22.63 1.72
CA ALA A 157 1.42 -24.02 1.45
C ALA A 157 1.92 -24.89 2.61
N THR A 158 1.08 -25.11 3.62
CA THR A 158 1.34 -26.12 4.65
C THR A 158 1.05 -27.48 4.04
N GLY A 159 2.09 -28.24 3.71
CA GLY A 159 1.96 -29.66 3.42
C GLY A 159 1.44 -30.39 4.66
N GLY A 160 0.15 -30.67 4.70
CA GLY A 160 -0.53 -31.36 5.80
C GLY A 160 -1.88 -30.74 6.11
N VAL A 161 -2.90 -31.08 5.32
CA VAL A 161 -4.28 -30.60 5.54
C VAL A 161 -4.87 -31.37 6.71
N ASN A 162 -5.10 -30.69 7.85
CA ASN A 162 -6.07 -31.14 8.83
C ASN A 162 -7.46 -30.69 8.34
N PRO A 163 -8.39 -31.59 8.01
CA PRO A 163 -9.70 -31.22 7.44
C PRO A 163 -10.56 -30.35 8.36
N GLU A 164 -10.28 -30.36 9.68
CA GLU A 164 -11.05 -29.61 10.69
C GLU A 164 -10.49 -28.22 11.00
N GLN A 165 -9.29 -27.90 10.48
CA GLN A 165 -8.68 -26.58 10.62
C GLN A 165 -8.30 -26.05 9.25
N PRO A 166 -9.04 -25.08 8.71
CA PRO A 166 -8.70 -24.56 7.42
C PRO A 166 -7.36 -23.80 7.48
N PRO A 167 -6.52 -23.91 6.42
CA PRO A 167 -5.15 -23.38 6.41
C PRO A 167 -5.05 -21.84 6.57
N TRP A 168 -6.15 -21.10 6.46
CA TRP A 168 -6.18 -19.64 6.51
C TRP A 168 -6.26 -19.03 7.92
N ASP A 169 -6.79 -19.72 8.93
CA ASP A 169 -6.84 -19.16 10.30
C ASP A 169 -5.44 -19.14 10.96
N ASP A 170 -4.58 -20.10 10.60
CA ASP A 170 -3.18 -20.15 11.03
C ASP A 170 -2.31 -19.10 10.32
N ASP A 171 -2.60 -18.83 9.05
CA ASP A 171 -1.86 -17.89 8.18
C ASP A 171 -2.09 -16.42 8.57
N ILE A 172 -3.33 -16.07 8.93
CA ILE A 172 -3.69 -14.71 9.39
C ILE A 172 -3.00 -14.35 10.71
N ASN A 173 -2.94 -15.29 11.66
CA ASN A 173 -2.22 -15.08 12.92
C ASN A 173 -0.70 -14.94 12.69
N ARG A 174 -0.13 -15.72 11.76
CA ARG A 174 1.29 -15.63 11.39
C ARG A 174 1.64 -14.29 10.70
N ARG A 175 0.73 -13.69 9.94
CA ARG A 175 0.92 -12.34 9.34
C ARG A 175 0.91 -11.22 10.37
N ALA A 176 0.08 -11.31 11.41
CA ALA A 176 0.13 -10.37 12.53
C ALA A 176 1.43 -10.53 13.35
N GLU A 177 1.93 -11.77 13.50
CA GLU A 177 3.20 -12.06 14.16
C GLU A 177 4.42 -11.53 13.37
N LEU A 178 4.36 -11.47 12.04
CA LEU A 178 5.37 -10.84 11.17
C LEU A 178 5.46 -9.32 11.37
N TYR A 179 4.36 -8.68 11.77
CA TYR A 179 4.33 -7.22 11.83
C TYR A 179 5.20 -6.66 12.96
N LYS A 180 5.26 -7.34 14.12
CA LYS A 180 5.97 -6.83 15.30
C LYS A 180 7.49 -6.72 15.12
N PRO A 181 8.21 -7.73 14.59
CA PRO A 181 9.63 -7.60 14.24
C PRO A 181 9.88 -6.51 13.20
N THR A 182 8.93 -6.32 12.28
CA THR A 182 8.98 -5.32 11.22
C THR A 182 8.79 -3.91 11.78
N GLN A 183 7.98 -3.73 12.81
CA GLN A 183 7.71 -2.44 13.46
C GLN A 183 8.93 -1.89 14.20
N ASP A 184 9.65 -2.72 14.96
CA ASP A 184 10.88 -2.28 15.65
C ASP A 184 11.96 -1.84 14.65
N LEU A 185 12.12 -2.61 13.57
CA LEU A 185 13.03 -2.27 12.48
C LEU A 185 12.61 -0.96 11.81
N LEU A 186 11.32 -0.79 11.54
CA LEU A 186 10.73 0.41 10.96
C LEU A 186 11.02 1.65 11.82
N VAL A 187 10.76 1.58 13.13
CA VAL A 187 11.05 2.71 14.04
C VAL A 187 12.53 3.08 13.98
N GLN A 188 13.44 2.10 13.96
CA GLN A 188 14.87 2.37 13.83
C GLN A 188 15.24 2.98 12.48
N MET A 189 14.67 2.50 11.38
CA MET A 189 14.84 3.11 10.05
C MET A 189 14.37 4.57 10.03
N LEU A 190 13.23 4.87 10.65
CA LEU A 190 12.68 6.22 10.70
C LEU A 190 13.58 7.18 11.49
N LEU A 191 14.15 6.73 12.62
CA LEU A 191 15.06 7.55 13.42
C LEU A 191 16.43 7.77 12.74
N THR A 192 16.93 6.76 12.01
CA THR A 192 18.27 6.80 11.41
C THR A 192 18.29 7.42 10.02
N ARG A 193 17.31 7.08 9.16
CA ARG A 193 17.35 7.39 7.72
C ARG A 193 16.48 8.57 7.29
N ALA A 194 15.47 8.97 8.07
CA ALA A 194 14.67 10.14 7.71
C ALA A 194 15.53 11.40 7.70
N LYS A 195 15.55 12.13 6.57
CA LYS A 195 16.45 13.27 6.39
C LYS A 195 15.75 14.58 6.72
N ARG A 196 16.57 15.58 7.08
CA ARG A 196 16.11 16.94 7.35
C ARG A 196 15.68 17.59 6.04
N GLY A 197 14.53 18.24 6.03
CA GLY A 197 13.98 18.93 4.86
C GLY A 197 13.45 18.00 3.79
N SER A 198 13.21 16.72 4.10
CA SER A 198 12.58 15.73 3.21
C SER A 198 11.44 15.00 3.92
N THR A 199 10.64 14.29 3.11
CA THR A 199 9.55 13.44 3.58
C THR A 199 9.94 11.97 3.45
N THR A 200 9.81 11.21 4.53
CA THR A 200 9.77 9.75 4.49
C THR A 200 8.32 9.29 4.43
N LEU A 201 7.94 8.58 3.37
CA LEU A 201 6.61 7.98 3.21
C LEU A 201 6.66 6.51 3.63
N VAL A 202 5.72 6.09 4.48
CA VAL A 202 5.66 4.71 4.99
C VAL A 202 4.28 4.13 4.69
N PHE A 203 4.23 2.97 4.02
CA PHE A 203 2.99 2.24 3.78
C PHE A 203 2.75 1.20 4.86
N VAL A 204 1.62 1.33 5.54
CA VAL A 204 1.20 0.44 6.63
C VAL A 204 -0.25 -0.03 6.46
N PRO A 205 -0.65 -1.16 7.06
CA PRO A 205 -1.93 -1.80 6.77
C PRO A 205 -3.17 -0.99 7.15
N GLY A 206 -3.09 -0.15 8.18
CA GLY A 206 -4.26 0.53 8.72
C GLY A 206 -3.95 1.50 9.85
N LYS A 207 -5.01 2.18 10.32
CA LYS A 207 -4.92 3.18 11.40
C LYS A 207 -4.32 2.61 12.69
N GLY A 208 -4.69 1.39 13.10
CA GLY A 208 -4.19 0.83 14.35
C GLY A 208 -2.66 0.67 14.35
N GLU A 209 -2.10 0.30 13.20
CA GLU A 209 -0.66 0.22 13.00
C GLU A 209 0.00 1.60 12.96
N ILE A 210 -0.65 2.60 12.33
CA ILE A 210 -0.20 4.01 12.35
C ILE A 210 -0.08 4.48 13.81
N ASP A 211 -1.14 4.33 14.60
CA ASP A 211 -1.19 4.76 16.00
C ASP A 211 -0.08 4.07 16.82
N SER A 212 0.09 2.75 16.63
CA SER A 212 1.13 1.93 17.27
C SER A 212 2.56 2.43 16.96
N ILE A 213 2.84 2.75 15.69
CA ILE A 213 4.17 3.27 15.28
C ILE A 213 4.41 4.66 15.85
N MET A 214 3.39 5.52 15.88
CA MET A 214 3.51 6.86 16.47
C MET A 214 3.85 6.78 17.96
N GLU A 215 3.20 5.90 18.71
CA GLU A 215 3.51 5.65 20.12
C GLU A 215 4.96 5.16 20.32
N ASP A 216 5.43 4.25 19.48
CA ASP A 216 6.78 3.68 19.62
C ASP A 216 7.88 4.67 19.22
N LEU A 217 7.63 5.51 18.21
CA LEU A 217 8.49 6.65 17.88
C LEU A 217 8.57 7.65 19.05
N GLU A 218 7.44 7.93 19.70
CA GLU A 218 7.40 8.80 20.86
C GLU A 218 8.24 8.25 22.02
N LYS A 219 8.04 6.96 22.36
CA LYS A 219 8.82 6.27 23.41
C LYS A 219 10.31 6.28 23.09
N ALA A 220 10.68 6.00 21.84
CA ALA A 220 12.07 5.97 21.41
C ALA A 220 12.75 7.35 21.50
N CYS A 221 12.04 8.42 21.15
CA CYS A 221 12.58 9.79 21.24
C CYS A 221 12.70 10.25 22.70
N LYS A 222 11.74 9.93 23.57
CA LYS A 222 11.80 10.24 25.01
C LYS A 222 12.99 9.58 25.72
N GLY A 223 13.34 8.35 25.33
CA GLY A 223 14.49 7.63 25.89
C GLY A 223 15.86 8.15 25.43
N ALA A 224 15.92 8.98 24.38
CA ALA A 224 17.15 9.48 23.77
C ALA A 224 17.54 10.91 24.22
N THR A 225 16.61 11.66 24.82
CA THR A 225 16.83 13.04 25.30
C THR A 225 17.24 13.07 26.77
N PRO A 226 18.37 13.72 27.15
CA PRO A 226 18.70 13.97 28.55
C PRO A 226 17.62 14.81 29.25
N GLU A 227 17.29 14.47 30.50
CA GLU A 227 16.25 15.11 31.35
C GLU A 227 16.36 16.65 31.48
N SER A 228 17.47 17.25 31.07
CA SER A 228 17.75 18.68 31.17
C SER A 228 17.29 19.55 30.00
N GLN A 229 16.76 18.97 28.91
CA GLN A 229 16.14 19.75 27.83
C GLN A 229 14.63 19.56 27.85
N ASN A 230 13.92 20.63 28.20
CA ASN A 230 12.46 20.72 28.22
C ASN A 230 11.92 20.77 26.78
N THR A 231 12.16 19.70 26.02
CA THR A 231 11.71 19.54 24.64
C THR A 231 10.34 18.88 24.66
N PHE A 232 9.30 19.70 24.58
CA PHE A 232 7.91 19.25 24.60
C PHE A 232 7.62 18.33 23.40
N VAL A 233 7.31 17.07 23.68
CA VAL A 233 6.53 16.24 22.76
C VAL A 233 5.12 16.82 22.77
N ASN A 234 4.67 17.33 21.64
CA ASN A 234 3.31 17.86 21.49
C ASN A 234 2.58 17.04 20.44
N TYR A 235 1.48 16.42 20.87
CA TYR A 235 0.46 15.95 19.95
C TYR A 235 -0.39 17.17 19.57
N ASP A 236 -0.48 17.43 18.28
CA ASP A 236 -1.37 18.48 17.77
C ASP A 236 -2.70 17.83 17.39
N GLU A 237 -3.70 17.94 18.28
CA GLU A 237 -5.05 17.41 18.05
C GLU A 237 -5.72 18.00 16.80
N THR A 238 -5.36 19.25 16.41
CA THR A 238 -5.93 19.86 15.21
C THR A 238 -5.31 19.34 13.93
N LEU A 239 -4.12 18.74 14.01
CA LEU A 239 -3.37 18.27 12.85
C LEU A 239 -3.18 16.75 12.87
N GLU A 240 -3.73 16.07 13.89
CA GLU A 240 -3.49 14.67 14.25
C GLU A 240 -2.00 14.29 14.12
N SER A 241 -1.09 15.23 14.44
CA SER A 241 0.34 15.10 14.13
C SER A 241 1.19 15.10 15.38
N LEU A 242 2.24 14.28 15.37
CA LEU A 242 3.16 14.14 16.48
C LEU A 242 4.45 14.91 16.18
N ARG A 243 4.85 15.81 17.09
CA ARG A 243 6.12 16.53 17.02
C ARG A 243 7.08 16.01 18.08
N LEU A 244 8.19 15.43 17.65
CA LEU A 244 9.20 14.79 18.49
C LEU A 244 10.54 15.53 18.42
N PRO A 245 11.21 15.75 19.56
CA PRO A 245 12.58 16.27 19.57
C PRO A 245 13.57 15.20 19.10
N PHE A 246 14.53 15.57 18.24
CA PHE A 246 15.58 14.67 17.79
C PHE A 246 16.88 15.44 17.49
N GLY A 247 17.77 15.50 18.49
CA GLY A 247 19.01 16.29 18.41
C GLY A 247 18.71 17.78 18.25
N THR A 248 19.21 18.40 17.18
CA THR A 248 18.99 19.84 16.89
C THR A 248 17.81 20.11 15.95
N VAL A 249 17.02 19.08 15.61
CA VAL A 249 15.85 19.17 14.72
C VAL A 249 14.64 18.47 15.34
N TYR A 250 13.48 18.61 14.69
CA TYR A 250 12.27 17.89 15.07
C TYR A 250 11.92 16.81 14.05
N ILE A 251 11.37 15.69 14.52
CA ILE A 251 10.65 14.75 13.68
C ILE A 251 9.16 15.12 13.76
N ARG A 252 8.52 15.26 12.61
CA ARG A 252 7.09 15.52 12.53
C ARG A 252 6.39 14.38 11.81
N VAL A 253 5.49 13.70 12.51
CA VAL A 253 4.81 12.49 12.03
C VAL A 253 3.35 12.83 11.72
N PHE A 254 2.91 12.50 10.51
CA PHE A 254 1.53 12.68 10.05
C PHE A 254 0.89 11.33 9.71
N PRO A 255 -0.28 11.02 10.26
CA PRO A 255 -1.10 9.92 9.77
C PRO A 255 -1.70 10.29 8.41
N LEU A 256 -1.93 9.30 7.55
CA LEU A 256 -2.63 9.48 6.29
C LEU A 256 -3.53 8.27 5.98
N HIS A 257 -4.81 8.41 6.32
CA HIS A 257 -5.81 7.35 6.11
C HIS A 257 -7.19 7.94 5.78
N SER A 258 -8.09 7.12 5.24
CA SER A 258 -9.41 7.55 4.73
C SER A 258 -10.35 8.21 5.74
N LYS A 259 -10.15 8.01 7.05
CA LYS A 259 -10.95 8.66 8.10
C LYS A 259 -10.57 10.12 8.39
N LEU A 260 -9.44 10.61 7.85
CA LEU A 260 -9.00 11.99 8.06
C LEU A 260 -9.86 12.96 7.23
N THR A 261 -10.02 14.18 7.73
CA THR A 261 -10.64 15.28 6.99
C THR A 261 -9.77 15.69 5.80
N LYS A 262 -10.36 16.44 4.85
CA LYS A 262 -9.61 16.89 3.66
C LYS A 262 -8.45 17.81 4.04
N ASP A 263 -8.64 18.69 5.02
CA ASP A 263 -7.60 19.62 5.48
C ASP A 263 -6.42 18.87 6.14
N GLU A 264 -6.71 17.81 6.90
CA GLU A 264 -5.69 16.92 7.50
C GLU A 264 -4.89 16.17 6.42
N GLN A 265 -5.58 15.60 5.42
CA GLN A 265 -4.92 14.91 4.30
C GLN A 265 -4.05 15.89 3.49
N ASP A 266 -4.54 17.09 3.23
CA ASP A 266 -3.81 18.14 2.50
C ASP A 266 -2.60 18.65 3.28
N LEU A 267 -2.61 18.56 4.61
CA LEU A 267 -1.45 18.87 5.42
C LEU A 267 -0.38 17.77 5.35
N ALA A 268 -0.79 16.51 5.41
CA ALA A 268 0.11 15.37 5.28
C ALA A 268 0.84 15.36 3.92
N THR A 269 0.21 15.85 2.85
CA THR A 269 0.80 15.87 1.50
C THR A 269 1.73 17.07 1.20
N LYS A 270 1.67 18.15 2.00
CA LYS A 270 2.50 19.36 1.80
C LYS A 270 4.01 19.10 1.94
N GLN A 271 4.80 19.97 1.35
CA GLN A 271 6.26 19.95 1.51
C GLN A 271 6.66 20.19 2.99
N PRO A 272 7.72 19.51 3.50
CA PRO A 272 8.22 19.73 4.84
C PRO A 272 8.92 21.08 5.00
N MET A 273 8.98 21.58 6.23
CA MET A 273 9.85 22.69 6.61
C MET A 273 11.34 22.28 6.54
N HIS A 274 12.24 23.25 6.33
CA HIS A 274 13.67 22.99 6.19
C HIS A 274 14.35 22.45 7.47
N ASP A 275 13.74 22.63 8.64
CA ASP A 275 14.25 22.24 9.96
C ASP A 275 13.52 21.05 10.58
N GLU A 276 12.68 20.36 9.81
CA GLU A 276 12.01 19.12 10.24
C GLU A 276 12.43 17.91 9.41
N ARG A 277 12.32 16.73 10.02
CA ARG A 277 12.27 15.44 9.33
C ARG A 277 10.80 15.03 9.28
N LYS A 278 10.18 15.06 8.10
CA LYS A 278 8.76 14.73 7.99
C LYS A 278 8.59 13.25 7.73
N ILE A 279 7.69 12.62 8.48
CA ILE A 279 7.29 11.23 8.30
C ILE A 279 5.79 11.22 8.02
N VAL A 280 5.39 10.55 6.94
CA VAL A 280 3.98 10.31 6.63
C VAL A 280 3.73 8.82 6.74
N LEU A 281 2.89 8.42 7.69
CA LEU A 281 2.45 7.03 7.88
C LEU A 281 1.12 6.86 7.16
N ALA A 282 1.13 6.20 6.01
CA ALA A 282 0.00 6.11 5.11
C ALA A 282 -0.55 4.70 4.97
N THR A 283 -1.86 4.58 4.77
CA THR A 283 -2.42 3.39 4.13
C THR A 283 -2.27 3.50 2.60
N ASN A 284 -2.81 2.54 1.86
CA ASN A 284 -2.92 2.58 0.40
C ASN A 284 -3.59 3.84 -0.19
N ILE A 285 -4.15 4.75 0.62
CA ILE A 285 -4.67 6.04 0.14
C ILE A 285 -3.59 6.91 -0.53
N ALA A 286 -2.32 6.76 -0.13
CA ALA A 286 -1.20 7.49 -0.72
C ALA A 286 -0.60 6.81 -1.97
N GLU A 287 -1.06 5.60 -2.32
CA GLU A 287 -0.60 4.87 -3.52
C GLU A 287 -1.16 5.54 -4.79
N SER A 288 -2.46 5.81 -4.80
CA SER A 288 -3.15 6.31 -5.99
C SER A 288 -3.89 7.64 -5.80
N SER A 289 -4.43 7.90 -4.60
CA SER A 289 -5.40 8.99 -4.43
C SER A 289 -4.77 10.34 -4.05
N LEU A 290 -3.54 10.34 -3.52
CA LEU A 290 -2.89 11.52 -2.98
C LEU A 290 -1.39 11.54 -3.28
N THR A 291 -0.88 12.67 -3.77
CA THR A 291 0.55 12.87 -4.00
C THR A 291 1.21 13.53 -2.80
N VAL A 292 2.10 12.82 -2.11
CA VAL A 292 2.93 13.38 -1.04
C VAL A 292 4.18 14.02 -1.64
N LEU A 293 4.46 15.28 -1.27
CA LEU A 293 5.56 16.03 -1.86
C LEU A 293 6.89 15.80 -1.15
N ASN A 294 7.98 15.94 -1.93
CA ASN A 294 9.37 15.92 -1.46
C ASN A 294 9.77 14.62 -0.74
N VAL A 295 9.26 13.49 -1.25
CA VAL A 295 9.58 12.16 -0.75
C VAL A 295 10.96 11.73 -1.25
N ASP A 296 11.86 11.37 -0.34
CA ASP A 296 13.20 10.86 -0.67
C ASP A 296 13.45 9.44 -0.14
N LEU A 297 12.53 8.91 0.65
CA LEU A 297 12.52 7.55 1.16
C LEU A 297 11.09 7.03 1.21
N VAL A 298 10.86 5.87 0.60
CA VAL A 298 9.61 5.11 0.73
C VAL A 298 9.95 3.83 1.50
N ILE A 299 9.16 3.52 2.53
CA ILE A 299 9.23 2.25 3.26
C ILE A 299 7.89 1.54 3.09
N ASP A 300 7.89 0.44 2.34
CA ASP A 300 6.72 -0.42 2.22
C ASP A 300 6.84 -1.61 3.19
N THR A 301 5.84 -1.80 4.05
CA THR A 301 5.74 -2.98 4.91
C THR A 301 5.33 -4.24 4.16
N GLY A 302 4.88 -4.09 2.91
CA GLY A 302 4.40 -5.16 2.05
C GLY A 302 3.01 -5.67 2.43
N LEU A 303 2.34 -5.05 3.42
CA LEU A 303 1.10 -5.52 4.00
C LEU A 303 -0.01 -4.47 3.85
N ARG A 304 -1.20 -4.93 3.48
CA ARG A 304 -2.41 -4.12 3.38
C ARG A 304 -3.58 -4.83 4.04
N ARG A 305 -4.66 -4.10 4.29
CA ARG A 305 -5.95 -4.68 4.71
C ARG A 305 -6.91 -4.74 3.54
N GLU A 306 -7.53 -5.89 3.36
CA GLU A 306 -8.47 -6.15 2.28
C GLU A 306 -9.75 -6.77 2.84
N ASN A 307 -10.90 -6.34 2.30
CA ASN A 307 -12.18 -6.88 2.71
C ASN A 307 -12.51 -8.10 1.86
N ILE A 308 -12.42 -9.29 2.45
CA ILE A 308 -12.62 -10.57 1.75
C ILE A 308 -13.99 -11.12 2.15
N PHE A 309 -14.77 -11.54 1.16
CA PHE A 309 -16.04 -12.22 1.40
C PHE A 309 -15.80 -13.72 1.61
N ASP A 310 -16.20 -14.24 2.77
CA ASP A 310 -16.22 -15.66 3.07
C ASP A 310 -17.53 -16.26 2.56
N HIS A 311 -17.46 -17.02 1.46
CA HIS A 311 -18.62 -17.65 0.84
C HIS A 311 -19.27 -18.73 1.71
N GLU A 312 -18.53 -19.41 2.58
CA GLU A 312 -19.10 -20.46 3.43
C GLU A 312 -19.87 -19.83 4.60
N ARG A 313 -19.30 -18.80 5.20
CA ARG A 313 -19.89 -18.11 6.35
C ARG A 313 -20.83 -16.97 5.97
N GLN A 314 -20.87 -16.59 4.69
CA GLN A 314 -21.68 -15.47 4.17
C GLN A 314 -21.39 -14.15 4.89
N VAL A 315 -20.13 -13.92 5.26
CA VAL A 315 -19.69 -12.72 5.98
C VAL A 315 -18.49 -12.08 5.32
N TYR A 316 -18.40 -10.76 5.40
CA TYR A 316 -17.21 -10.01 5.05
C TYR A 316 -16.22 -10.01 6.21
N LYS A 317 -14.94 -10.24 5.91
CA LYS A 317 -13.84 -10.21 6.87
C LYS A 317 -12.74 -9.28 6.37
N LEU A 318 -12.42 -8.27 7.18
CA LEU A 318 -11.24 -7.44 6.96
C LEU A 318 -9.99 -8.22 7.39
N THR A 319 -9.09 -8.48 6.44
CA THR A 319 -7.93 -9.37 6.64
C THR A 319 -6.65 -8.71 6.16
N HIS A 320 -5.52 -9.01 6.81
CA HIS A 320 -4.19 -8.62 6.33
C HIS A 320 -3.77 -9.49 5.15
N THR A 321 -3.42 -8.86 4.03
CA THR A 321 -2.93 -9.48 2.81
C THR A 321 -1.61 -8.84 2.38
N TRP A 322 -0.81 -9.57 1.59
CA TRP A 322 0.40 -9.00 0.98
C TRP A 322 0.02 -8.04 -0.15
N CYS A 323 0.80 -6.99 -0.36
CA CYS A 323 0.67 -6.13 -1.53
C CYS A 323 1.01 -6.92 -2.81
N SER A 324 0.43 -6.49 -3.93
CA SER A 324 0.77 -7.05 -5.24
C SER A 324 2.08 -6.43 -5.74
N LYS A 325 2.75 -7.03 -6.72
CA LYS A 325 3.92 -6.40 -7.36
C LYS A 325 3.61 -5.12 -8.14
N ALA A 326 2.33 -4.88 -8.44
CA ALA A 326 1.89 -3.68 -9.13
C ALA A 326 1.67 -2.49 -8.19
N SER A 327 1.47 -2.79 -6.89
CA SER A 327 1.46 -1.83 -5.79
C SER A 327 2.90 -1.54 -5.35
#